data_AF-A0AA43U7A3-F1
#
_entry.id   AF-A0AA43U7A3-F1
#
_cell.length_a   1.000
_cell.length_b   1.000
_cell.length_c   1.000
_cell.angle_alpha   90.00
_cell.angle_beta   90.00
_cell.angle_gamma   90.00
#
_symmetry.space_group_name_H-M   'P 1'
#
loop_
_entity.id
_entity.type
_entity.pdbx_description
1 polymer ?
#
loop_
_entity_poly.entity_id
_entity_poly.type
_entity_poly.pdbx_seq_one_letter_code
_entity_poly.pdbx_strand_id
1 'polypeptide(L)'
;MSSEKGSILPTVLTLMFLMSALLTGASYYIKTAVSNNHVLMDSYKLKTMFNLTENTLQQSNVEAGNYEFVFNHGKVSVEYYPPTQYKLIGNLSSGYQADKMIDSPHLDTNPELKPSEGNSEPKEEDQE
;
A
#
# COMPACT_ATOMS: atom_id res chain seq x y z
N MET A 1 -73.53 13.04 5.84
CA MET A 1 -72.29 12.58 5.17
C MET A 1 -71.27 13.69 5.31
N SER A 2 -70.42 13.60 6.33
CA SER A 2 -69.52 14.68 6.74
C SER A 2 -68.25 14.66 5.90
N SER A 3 -67.79 15.86 5.53
CA SER A 3 -66.69 16.16 4.63
C SER A 3 -65.35 15.55 5.09
N GLU A 4 -64.88 14.50 4.42
CA GLU A 4 -63.53 13.91 4.58
C GLU A 4 -62.41 14.79 3.97
N LYS A 5 -62.73 15.96 3.41
CA LYS A 5 -61.78 16.81 2.67
C LYS A 5 -60.84 17.64 3.55
N GLY A 6 -60.99 17.61 4.88
CA GLY A 6 -60.22 18.46 5.81
C GLY A 6 -58.85 17.91 6.25
N SER A 7 -58.58 16.61 6.06
CA SER A 7 -57.39 15.94 6.64
C SER A 7 -56.23 15.71 5.67
N ILE A 8 -56.46 15.88 4.36
CA ILE A 8 -55.48 15.49 3.32
C ILE A 8 -54.22 16.39 3.34
N LEU A 9 -54.39 17.68 3.59
CA LEU A 9 -53.28 18.64 3.55
C LEU A 9 -52.19 18.37 4.61
N PRO A 10 -52.50 18.19 5.91
CA PRO A 10 -51.47 17.88 6.91
C PRO A 10 -50.83 16.50 6.68
N THR A 11 -51.57 15.51 6.16
CA THR A 11 -51.01 14.18 5.85
C THR A 11 -50.00 14.24 4.69
N VAL A 12 -50.31 14.99 3.63
CA VAL A 12 -49.37 15.18 2.51
C VAL A 12 -48.14 15.96 2.96
N LEU A 13 -48.31 16.98 3.82
CA LEU A 13 -47.20 17.78 4.34
C LEU A 13 -46.25 16.93 5.21
N THR A 14 -46.80 16.09 6.09
CA THR A 14 -46.01 15.16 6.91
C THR A 14 -45.31 14.11 6.06
N LEU A 15 -45.97 13.58 5.03
CA LEU A 15 -45.34 12.65 4.08
C LEU A 15 -44.18 13.31 3.31
N MET A 16 -44.37 14.54 2.84
CA MET A 16 -43.30 15.31 2.17
C MET A 16 -42.11 15.56 3.11
N PHE A 17 -42.38 15.89 4.37
CA PHE A 17 -41.33 16.07 5.37
C PHE A 17 -40.56 14.76 5.61
N LEU A 18 -41.26 13.64 5.76
CA LEU A 18 -40.66 12.32 5.92
C LEU A 18 -39.77 11.94 4.72
N MET A 19 -40.28 12.15 3.50
CA MET A 19 -39.52 11.88 2.28
C MET A 19 -38.27 12.77 2.16
N SER A 20 -38.39 14.03 2.54
CA SER A 20 -37.25 14.96 2.56
C SER A 20 -36.19 14.53 3.56
N ALA A 21 -36.58 14.06 4.75
CA ALA A 21 -35.67 13.53 5.74
C ALA A 21 -34.97 12.25 5.25
N LEU A 22 -35.71 11.33 4.62
CA LEU A 22 -35.16 10.10 4.04
C LEU A 22 -34.15 10.38 2.92
N LEU A 23 -34.48 11.29 2.00
CA LEU A 23 -33.59 11.67 0.91
C LEU A 23 -32.32 12.34 1.44
N THR A 24 -32.44 13.19 2.45
CA THR A 24 -31.29 13.84 3.10
C THR A 24 -30.39 12.81 3.78
N GLY A 25 -30.97 11.86 4.52
CA GLY A 25 -30.24 10.77 5.16
C GLY A 25 -29.54 9.86 4.15
N ALA A 26 -30.23 9.46 3.08
CA ALA A 26 -29.66 8.66 2.00
C ALA A 26 -28.51 9.38 1.29
N SER A 27 -28.66 10.68 1.00
CA SER A 27 -27.62 11.48 0.37
C SER A 27 -26.35 11.55 1.24
N TYR A 28 -26.51 11.72 2.55
CA TYR A 28 -25.37 11.74 3.48
C TYR A 28 -24.65 10.38 3.52
N TYR A 29 -25.41 9.29 3.59
CA TYR A 29 -24.86 7.94 3.59
C TYR A 29 -24.09 7.64 2.30
N ILE A 30 -24.67 7.94 1.13
CA ILE A 30 -24.03 7.74 -0.18
C ILE A 30 -22.74 8.57 -0.27
N LYS A 31 -22.77 9.84 0.13
CA LYS A 31 -21.57 10.69 0.13
C LYS A 31 -20.44 10.09 0.97
N THR A 32 -20.79 9.58 2.15
CA THR A 32 -19.84 8.92 3.06
C THR A 32 -19.29 7.63 2.45
N ALA A 33 -20.16 6.79 1.88
CA ALA A 33 -19.76 5.54 1.24
C ALA A 33 -18.83 5.78 0.05
N VAL A 34 -19.13 6.77 -0.79
CA VAL A 34 -18.28 7.17 -1.92
C VAL A 34 -16.92 7.67 -1.44
N SER A 35 -16.89 8.55 -0.43
CA SER A 35 -15.64 9.04 0.16
C SER A 35 -14.78 7.91 0.71
N ASN A 36 -15.37 6.96 1.43
CA ASN A 36 -14.66 5.81 1.97
C ASN A 36 -14.11 4.90 0.87
N ASN A 37 -14.84 4.74 -0.23
CA ASN A 37 -14.39 3.96 -1.38
C ASN A 37 -13.16 4.60 -2.04
N HIS A 38 -13.13 5.92 -2.19
CA HIS A 38 -11.95 6.62 -2.72
C HIS A 38 -10.71 6.40 -1.85
N VAL A 39 -10.84 6.53 -0.52
CA VAL A 39 -9.73 6.28 0.42
C VAL A 39 -9.24 4.83 0.34
N LEU A 40 -10.17 3.88 0.24
CA LEU A 40 -9.84 2.46 0.10
C LEU A 40 -9.09 2.19 -1.21
N MET A 41 -9.58 2.74 -2.32
CA MET A 41 -8.96 2.56 -3.63
C MET A 41 -7.56 3.17 -3.69
N ASP A 42 -7.37 4.34 -3.08
CA ASP A 42 -6.05 4.97 -2.97
C ASP A 42 -5.10 4.16 -2.08
N SER A 43 -5.57 3.59 -0.97
CA SER A 43 -4.79 2.66 -0.16
C SER A 43 -4.31 1.44 -0.96
N TYR A 44 -5.19 0.83 -1.78
CA TYR A 44 -4.81 -0.30 -2.63
C TYR A 44 -3.80 0.07 -3.70
N LYS A 45 -3.97 1.22 -4.37
CA LYS A 45 -2.99 1.71 -5.36
C LYS A 45 -1.61 1.86 -4.74
N LEU A 46 -1.53 2.50 -3.57
CA LEU A 46 -0.27 2.71 -2.88
C LEU A 46 0.38 1.38 -2.47
N LYS A 47 -0.42 0.45 -1.94
CA LYS A 47 0.04 -0.90 -1.59
C LYS A 47 0.61 -1.64 -2.80
N THR A 48 -0.04 -1.53 -3.96
CA THR A 48 0.46 -2.10 -5.21
C THR A 48 1.77 -1.44 -5.64
N MET A 49 1.87 -0.11 -5.59
CA MET A 49 3.10 0.63 -5.91
C MET A 49 4.26 0.21 -5.00
N PHE A 50 4.01 0.04 -3.70
CA PHE A 50 5.01 -0.49 -2.78
C PHE A 50 5.46 -1.90 -3.12
N ASN A 51 4.53 -2.82 -3.37
CA ASN A 51 4.88 -4.20 -3.73
C ASN A 51 5.69 -4.26 -5.04
N LEU A 52 5.34 -3.44 -6.04
CA LEU A 52 6.11 -3.35 -7.28
C LEU A 52 7.50 -2.78 -7.05
N THR A 53 7.62 -1.76 -6.20
CA THR A 53 8.91 -1.15 -5.83
C THR A 53 9.79 -2.16 -5.09
N GLU A 54 9.23 -2.84 -4.09
CA GLU A 54 9.90 -3.89 -3.31
C GLU A 54 10.39 -5.03 -4.21
N ASN A 55 9.53 -5.56 -5.09
CA ASN A 55 9.92 -6.58 -6.06
C ASN A 55 11.05 -6.09 -6.97
N THR A 56 11.01 -4.83 -7.41
CA THR A 56 12.06 -4.27 -8.27
C THR A 56 13.38 -4.15 -7.52
N LEU A 57 13.36 -3.69 -6.26
CA LEU A 57 14.55 -3.62 -5.41
C LEU A 57 15.17 -5.01 -5.18
N GLN A 58 14.33 -6.03 -4.98
CA GLN A 58 14.76 -7.42 -4.81
C GLN A 58 15.34 -8.03 -6.10
N GLN A 59 14.72 -7.75 -7.25
CA GLN A 59 15.14 -8.33 -8.53
C GLN A 59 16.36 -7.65 -9.15
N SER A 60 16.48 -6.33 -8.96
CA SER A 60 17.40 -5.53 -9.79
C SER A 60 18.79 -5.35 -9.17
N ASN A 61 19.11 -6.09 -8.09
CA ASN A 61 20.35 -5.97 -7.33
C ASN A 61 20.79 -4.50 -7.13
N VAL A 62 19.83 -3.66 -6.75
CA VAL A 62 20.02 -2.20 -6.70
C VAL A 62 20.91 -1.88 -5.50
N GLU A 63 21.96 -1.07 -5.71
CA GLU A 63 22.88 -0.67 -4.63
C GLU A 63 22.15 0.01 -3.45
N ALA A 64 22.79 0.07 -2.29
CA ALA A 64 22.25 0.81 -1.16
C ALA A 64 22.22 2.32 -1.46
N GLY A 65 21.02 2.90 -1.55
CA GLY A 65 20.86 4.30 -1.94
C GLY A 65 19.42 4.80 -1.85
N ASN A 66 19.23 6.07 -2.21
CA ASN A 66 17.92 6.69 -2.29
C ASN A 66 17.42 6.67 -3.74
N TYR A 67 16.20 6.18 -3.95
CA TYR A 67 15.61 5.99 -5.27
C TYR A 67 14.24 6.65 -5.36
N GLU A 68 13.79 6.96 -6.57
CA GLU A 68 12.42 7.40 -6.81
C GLU A 68 11.81 6.59 -7.96
N PHE A 69 10.69 5.93 -7.66
CA PHE A 69 9.89 5.18 -8.62
C PHE A 69 8.66 6.01 -8.98
N VAL A 70 8.56 6.39 -10.25
CA VAL A 70 7.45 7.20 -10.76
C VAL A 70 6.42 6.29 -11.42
N PHE A 71 5.15 6.43 -10.99
CA PHE A 71 4.01 5.72 -11.53
C PHE A 71 2.99 6.71 -12.10
N ASN A 72 2.07 6.23 -12.93
CA ASN A 72 1.03 7.09 -13.53
C ASN A 72 0.14 7.80 -12.50
N HIS A 73 0.03 7.26 -11.28
CA HIS A 73 -0.88 7.77 -10.24
C HIS A 73 -0.17 8.32 -9.01
N GLY A 74 1.15 8.43 -9.05
CA GLY A 74 1.93 8.86 -7.89
C GLY A 74 3.40 8.47 -8.00
N LYS A 75 4.10 8.58 -6.88
CA LYS A 75 5.51 8.22 -6.79
C LYS A 75 5.81 7.50 -5.48
N VAL A 76 6.85 6.68 -5.49
CA VAL A 76 7.42 6.04 -4.30
C VAL A 76 8.87 6.48 -4.18
N SER A 77 9.19 7.19 -3.12
CA SER A 77 10.57 7.50 -2.74
C SER A 77 11.08 6.39 -1.84
N VAL A 78 12.28 5.88 -2.12
CA VAL A 78 12.97 4.86 -1.35
C VAL A 78 14.10 5.54 -0.62
N GLU A 79 14.08 5.47 0.69
CA GLU A 79 15.15 5.98 1.53
C GLU A 79 15.89 4.81 2.18
N TYR A 80 17.20 4.75 2.03
CA TYR A 80 18.01 3.74 2.67
C TYR A 80 18.22 4.07 4.15
N TYR A 81 17.81 3.16 5.02
CA TYR A 81 18.03 3.21 6.46
C TYR A 81 19.07 2.14 6.83
N PRO A 82 20.34 2.52 7.01
CA PRO A 82 21.38 1.58 7.40
C PRO A 82 21.03 0.91 8.74
N PRO A 83 21.36 -0.38 8.95
CA PRO A 83 22.19 -1.21 8.09
C PRO A 83 21.42 -2.13 7.12
N THR A 84 20.10 -2.32 7.30
CA THR A 84 19.37 -3.42 6.63
C THR A 84 17.99 -3.04 6.13
N GLN A 85 17.60 -1.77 6.09
CA GLN A 85 16.21 -1.40 5.81
C GLN A 85 16.09 -0.35 4.72
N TYR A 86 14.96 -0.42 4.01
CA TYR A 86 14.49 0.66 3.16
C TYR A 86 13.15 1.16 3.69
N LYS A 87 12.99 2.48 3.69
CA LYS A 87 11.71 3.13 3.89
C LYS A 87 11.13 3.52 2.54
N LEU A 88 9.99 2.95 2.19
CA LEU A 88 9.21 3.31 1.03
C LEU A 88 8.21 4.40 1.43
N ILE A 89 8.29 5.58 0.83
CA ILE A 89 7.38 6.70 1.07
C ILE A 89 6.57 6.93 -0.20
N GLY A 90 5.29 6.59 -0.15
CA GLY A 90 4.38 6.66 -1.28
C GLY A 90 3.55 7.93 -1.25
N ASN A 91 3.46 8.62 -2.37
CA ASN A 91 2.64 9.81 -2.57
C ASN A 91 1.75 9.63 -3.80
N LEU A 92 0.43 9.61 -3.63
CA LEU A 92 -0.51 9.64 -4.75
C LEU A 92 -0.82 11.07 -5.19
N SER A 93 -1.21 11.23 -6.45
CA SER A 93 -1.66 12.52 -6.99
C SER A 93 -2.92 13.06 -6.29
N SER A 94 -3.68 12.20 -5.60
CA SER A 94 -4.82 12.59 -4.76
C SER A 94 -4.42 13.27 -3.44
N GLY A 95 -3.12 13.27 -3.11
CA GLY A 95 -2.60 13.75 -1.83
C GLY A 95 -2.57 12.69 -0.73
N TYR A 96 -3.07 11.49 -0.99
CA TYR A 96 -2.95 10.35 -0.07
C TYR A 96 -1.49 9.91 0.02
N GLN A 97 -0.99 9.76 1.25
CA GLN A 97 0.37 9.34 1.54
C GLN A 97 0.35 8.18 2.53
N ALA A 98 1.29 7.26 2.37
CA ALA A 98 1.66 6.33 3.43
C ALA A 98 3.12 5.96 3.28
N ASP A 99 3.65 5.26 4.28
CA ASP A 99 4.99 4.71 4.27
C ASP A 99 5.00 3.23 4.69
N LYS A 100 6.01 2.51 4.23
CA LYS A 100 6.24 1.10 4.53
C LYS A 100 7.74 0.87 4.72
N MET A 101 8.11 0.23 5.83
CA MET A 101 9.46 -0.30 6.02
C MET A 101 9.56 -1.69 5.38
N ILE A 102 10.65 -1.94 4.67
CA ILE A 102 11.00 -3.25 4.13
C ILE A 102 12.45 -3.57 4.46
N ASP A 103 12.77 -4.85 4.56
CA ASP A 103 14.14 -5.29 4.72
C ASP A 103 14.89 -5.18 3.39
N SER A 104 16.16 -4.79 3.45
CA SER A 104 17.06 -4.70 2.32
C SER A 104 17.39 -6.12 1.85
N PRO A 105 17.19 -6.44 0.56
CA PRO A 105 17.55 -7.75 0.02
C PRO A 105 19.05 -8.05 0.06
N HIS A 106 19.90 -7.06 0.41
CA HIS A 106 21.37 -7.15 0.31
C HIS A 106 22.11 -7.50 1.59
N LEU A 107 21.44 -7.99 2.64
CA LEU A 107 22.11 -8.51 3.83
C LEU A 107 21.76 -9.97 4.13
N ASP A 108 22.12 -10.86 3.20
CA ASP A 108 22.70 -12.14 3.57
C ASP A 108 24.18 -11.93 3.94
N THR A 109 24.46 -11.20 5.02
CA THR A 109 25.79 -11.27 5.66
C THR A 109 25.80 -12.43 6.64
N ASN A 110 25.85 -13.65 6.12
CA ASN A 110 26.63 -14.70 6.77
C ASN A 110 27.79 -15.06 5.83
N PRO A 111 28.97 -14.44 5.97
CA PRO A 111 30.16 -15.00 5.37
C PRO A 111 30.44 -16.30 6.13
N GLU A 112 29.94 -17.41 5.61
CA GLU A 112 30.52 -18.72 5.91
C GLU A 112 32.01 -18.60 5.60
N LEU A 113 32.81 -18.43 6.65
CA LEU A 113 34.24 -18.68 6.65
C LEU A 113 34.41 -20.13 6.21
N LYS A 114 34.46 -20.38 4.90
CA LYS A 114 35.12 -21.56 4.36
C LYS A 114 36.61 -21.37 4.65
N PRO A 115 37.24 -22.15 5.53
CA PRO A 115 38.67 -22.28 5.46
C PRO A 115 38.95 -22.92 4.09
N SER A 116 39.74 -22.23 3.28
CA SER A 116 40.41 -22.82 2.13
C SER A 116 41.38 -23.88 2.67
N GLU A 117 40.92 -25.11 2.90
CA GLU A 117 41.84 -26.23 3.10
C GLU A 117 42.45 -26.57 1.75
N GLY A 118 43.73 -26.17 1.63
CA GLY A 118 44.59 -26.44 0.51
C GLY A 118 44.67 -27.94 0.25
N ASN A 119 44.50 -28.26 -1.03
CA ASN A 119 44.79 -29.54 -1.63
C ASN A 119 46.20 -30.00 -1.20
N SER A 120 46.26 -30.95 -0.26
CA SER A 120 47.49 -31.61 0.14
C SER A 120 47.52 -32.95 -0.58
N GLU A 121 48.15 -33.00 -1.74
CA GLU A 121 48.58 -34.26 -2.37
C GLU A 121 49.42 -35.05 -1.37
N PRO A 122 49.12 -36.34 -1.09
CA PRO A 122 50.12 -37.26 -0.58
C PRO A 122 50.90 -37.81 -1.77
N LYS A 123 52.21 -37.54 -1.78
CA LYS A 123 53.17 -38.24 -2.65
C LYS A 123 53.12 -39.74 -2.34
N GLU A 124 52.99 -40.54 -3.39
CA GLU A 124 53.33 -41.96 -3.37
C GLU A 124 54.81 -42.11 -2.98
N GLU A 125 55.07 -42.74 -1.84
CA GLU A 125 56.35 -43.37 -1.53
C GLU A 125 56.20 -44.86 -1.84
N ASP A 126 56.74 -45.27 -2.98
CA ASP A 126 57.13 -46.63 -3.28
C ASP A 126 58.58 -46.59 -3.81
N GLN A 127 59.36 -47.60 -3.42
CA GLN A 127 60.78 -47.91 -3.75
C GLN A 127 61.76 -47.32 -2.72
N GLU A 128 62.56 -48.10 -1.99
CA GLU A 128 63.27 -49.36 -2.33
C GLU A 128 63.56 -50.21 -1.08
#